data_AF-A0A815SB53-F1
#
_entry.id   AF-A0A815SB53-F1
#
_cell.length_a   1.000
_cell.length_b   1.000
_cell.length_c   1.000
_cell.angle_alpha   90.00
_cell.angle_beta   90.00
_cell.angle_gamma   90.00
#
_symmetry.space_group_name_H-M   'P 1'
#
loop_
_entity.id
_entity.type
_entity.pdbx_description
1 polymer ?
#
loop_
_entity_poly.entity_id
_entity_poly.type
_entity_poly.pdbx_seq_one_letter_code
_entity_poly.pdbx_strand_id
1 'polypeptide(L)'
;IALQFICDGHPGDCPDNLDENEETCIAAKRPAKENIEKFLHAAYTLHGSKLFTFLFGEKLSRSIDENKIFWFDTLASAFSVSKNIHSFAEKTFMSSSDLAHFRNIFQLIHDGRLEDIPLFAQEAVNQGLAALVEKLYDSGFMD
;
A
#
# COMPACT_ATOMS: atom_id res chain seq x y z
N ILE A 1 -10.68 8.15 -21.01
CA ILE A 1 -10.40 9.50 -20.47
C ILE A 1 -8.88 9.64 -20.26
N ALA A 2 -8.31 10.83 -20.43
CA ALA A 2 -6.90 11.06 -20.13
C ALA A 2 -6.74 11.42 -18.65
N LEU A 3 -5.58 11.11 -18.05
CA LEU A 3 -5.28 11.36 -16.62
C LEU A 3 -5.48 12.82 -16.20
N GLN A 4 -5.32 13.77 -17.14
CA GLN A 4 -5.51 15.20 -16.88
C GLN A 4 -6.96 15.62 -16.60
N PHE A 5 -7.93 14.76 -16.88
CA PHE A 5 -9.37 14.97 -16.65
C PHE A 5 -9.87 14.10 -15.48
N ILE A 6 -8.97 13.62 -14.63
CA ILE A 6 -9.34 12.90 -13.41
C ILE A 6 -9.15 13.88 -12.25
N CYS A 7 -10.22 14.18 -11.53
CA CYS A 7 -10.23 15.07 -10.38
C CYS A 7 -9.80 16.50 -10.71
N ASP A 8 -10.25 16.98 -11.87
CA ASP A 8 -10.04 18.35 -12.33
C ASP A 8 -11.19 19.28 -11.93
N GLY A 9 -12.24 18.73 -11.31
CA GLY A 9 -13.41 19.47 -10.83
C GLY A 9 -14.44 19.74 -11.92
N HIS A 10 -14.30 19.15 -13.11
CA HIS A 10 -15.25 19.30 -14.21
C HIS A 10 -16.26 18.14 -14.23
N PRO A 11 -17.52 18.37 -13.82
CA PRO A 11 -18.50 17.29 -13.82
C PRO A 11 -18.85 16.86 -15.26
N GLY A 12 -18.89 15.55 -15.49
CA GLY A 12 -19.36 14.96 -16.75
C GLY A 12 -18.27 14.49 -17.71
N ASP A 13 -16.99 14.47 -17.31
CA ASP A 13 -15.95 13.84 -18.13
C ASP A 13 -16.09 12.30 -18.16
N CYS A 14 -16.67 11.68 -17.11
CA CYS A 14 -17.31 10.37 -17.20
C CYS A 14 -18.86 10.46 -17.10
N PRO A 15 -19.60 9.58 -17.83
CA PRO A 15 -21.09 9.56 -17.79
C PRO A 15 -21.71 9.35 -16.41
N ASP A 16 -20.95 8.77 -15.48
CA ASP A 16 -21.31 8.49 -14.09
C ASP A 16 -20.53 9.35 -13.08
N ASN A 17 -19.76 10.33 -13.56
CA ASN A 17 -18.91 11.21 -12.75
C ASN A 17 -17.87 10.44 -11.90
N LEU A 18 -17.47 9.25 -12.37
CA LEU A 18 -16.49 8.38 -11.72
C LEU A 18 -15.11 9.04 -11.59
N ASP A 19 -14.76 9.90 -12.54
CA ASP A 19 -13.58 10.75 -12.60
C ASP A 19 -13.43 11.69 -11.40
N GLU A 20 -14.54 12.08 -10.78
CA GLU A 20 -14.60 13.02 -9.64
C GLU A 20 -14.91 12.32 -8.31
N ASN A 21 -15.02 11.00 -8.30
CA ASN A 21 -15.31 10.27 -7.07
C ASN A 21 -14.07 10.25 -6.14
N GLU A 22 -14.30 10.17 -4.82
CA GLU A 22 -13.22 10.27 -3.82
C GLU A 22 -12.16 9.15 -3.99
N GLU A 23 -12.58 7.90 -4.28
CA GLU A 23 -11.66 6.78 -4.45
C GLU A 23 -10.76 6.92 -5.70
N THR A 24 -11.30 7.45 -6.80
CA THR A 24 -10.58 7.73 -8.06
C THR A 24 -9.56 8.84 -7.83
N CYS A 25 -9.92 9.90 -7.10
CA CYS A 25 -9.00 10.98 -6.76
C CYS A 25 -7.88 10.56 -5.83
N ILE A 26 -8.18 9.65 -4.91
CA ILE A 26 -7.18 9.02 -4.08
C ILE A 26 -6.25 8.16 -4.95
N ALA A 27 -6.80 7.30 -5.81
CA ALA A 27 -6.03 6.41 -6.67
C ALA A 27 -5.13 7.18 -7.66
N ALA A 28 -5.58 8.32 -8.17
CA ALA A 28 -4.80 9.17 -9.07
C ALA A 28 -3.50 9.71 -8.45
N LYS A 29 -3.44 9.84 -7.11
CA LYS A 29 -2.26 10.29 -6.37
C LYS A 29 -1.32 9.16 -5.97
N ARG A 30 -1.67 7.91 -6.26
CA ARG A 30 -0.97 6.72 -5.77
C ARG A 30 -0.35 5.91 -6.90
N PRO A 31 0.60 5.02 -6.59
CA PRO A 31 1.10 4.08 -7.59
C PRO A 31 -0.07 3.25 -8.14
N ALA A 32 -0.05 2.99 -9.44
CA ALA A 32 -1.06 2.15 -10.09
C ALA A 32 -1.18 0.78 -9.40
N LYS A 33 -2.41 0.30 -9.24
CA LYS A 33 -2.71 -0.98 -8.57
C LYS A 33 -1.85 -2.12 -9.11
N GLU A 34 -1.71 -2.23 -10.44
CA GLU A 34 -0.94 -3.28 -11.09
C GLU A 34 0.56 -3.21 -10.76
N ASN A 35 1.09 -2.01 -10.50
CA ASN A 35 2.49 -1.85 -10.10
C ASN A 35 2.67 -2.26 -8.64
N ILE A 36 1.73 -1.94 -7.76
CA ILE A 36 1.75 -2.38 -6.36
C ILE A 36 1.62 -3.91 -6.30
N GLU A 37 0.69 -4.49 -7.05
CA GLU A 37 0.49 -5.94 -7.10
C GLU A 37 1.76 -6.67 -7.59
N LYS A 38 2.38 -6.20 -8.68
CA LYS A 38 3.67 -6.73 -9.17
C LYS A 38 4.77 -6.62 -8.12
N PHE A 39 4.83 -5.49 -7.41
CA PHE A 39 5.78 -5.30 -6.31
C PHE A 39 5.53 -6.31 -5.18
N LEU A 40 4.28 -6.50 -4.74
CA LEU A 40 3.93 -7.46 -3.69
C LEU A 40 4.30 -8.89 -4.09
N HIS A 41 4.01 -9.28 -5.33
CA HIS A 41 4.44 -10.56 -5.88
C HIS A 41 5.97 -10.72 -5.84
N ALA A 42 6.71 -9.74 -6.35
CA ALA A 42 8.17 -9.79 -6.37
C ALA A 42 8.76 -9.84 -4.95
N ALA A 43 8.25 -9.00 -4.04
CA ALA A 43 8.67 -8.95 -2.65
C ALA A 43 8.42 -10.29 -1.95
N TYR A 44 7.27 -10.91 -2.18
CA TYR A 44 6.97 -12.22 -1.61
C TYR A 44 7.86 -13.32 -2.20
N THR A 45 8.11 -13.31 -3.51
CA THR A 45 9.00 -14.29 -4.14
C THR A 45 10.43 -14.20 -3.64
N LEU A 46 10.93 -12.99 -3.36
CA LEU A 46 12.31 -12.77 -2.91
C LEU A 46 12.48 -12.98 -1.40
N HIS A 47 11.55 -12.46 -0.60
CA HIS A 47 11.71 -12.38 0.86
C HIS A 47 10.80 -13.35 1.65
N GLY A 48 9.85 -13.98 0.96
CA GLY A 48 8.89 -14.91 1.55
C GLY A 48 7.91 -14.28 2.53
N SER A 49 7.16 -15.14 3.22
CA SER A 49 6.16 -14.73 4.22
C SER A 49 6.76 -14.01 5.42
N LYS A 50 8.06 -14.18 5.69
CA LYS A 50 8.75 -13.50 6.79
C LYS A 50 8.69 -11.98 6.68
N LEU A 51 8.84 -11.43 5.45
CA LEU A 51 8.69 -10.00 5.21
C LEU A 51 7.25 -9.55 5.48
N PHE A 52 6.26 -10.30 5.02
CA PHE A 52 4.85 -9.94 5.17
C PHE A 52 4.36 -10.07 6.61
N THR A 53 4.87 -11.05 7.36
CA THR A 53 4.64 -11.14 8.81
C THR A 53 5.21 -9.94 9.54
N PHE A 54 6.42 -9.49 9.14
CA PHE A 54 7.03 -8.30 9.71
C PHE A 54 6.24 -7.03 9.37
N LEU A 55 5.82 -6.85 8.12
CA LEU A 55 5.09 -5.64 7.73
C LEU A 55 3.65 -5.61 8.26
N PHE A 56 2.92 -6.73 8.15
CA PHE A 56 1.47 -6.76 8.27
C PHE A 56 0.95 -7.57 9.47
N GLY A 57 1.84 -8.25 10.19
CA GLY A 57 1.48 -9.15 11.28
C GLY A 57 1.16 -10.57 10.80
N GLU A 58 1.11 -11.51 11.76
CA GLU A 58 0.99 -12.94 11.50
C GLU A 58 -0.35 -13.33 10.85
N LYS A 59 -1.45 -12.69 11.28
CA LYS A 59 -2.79 -13.00 10.77
C LYS A 59 -2.89 -12.76 9.26
N LEU A 60 -2.51 -11.56 8.82
CA LEU A 60 -2.59 -11.18 7.41
C LEU A 60 -1.56 -11.97 6.59
N SER A 61 -0.35 -12.19 7.11
CA SER A 61 0.63 -13.05 6.44
C SER A 61 0.13 -14.48 6.23
N ARG A 62 -0.57 -15.07 7.21
CA ARG A 62 -1.18 -16.40 7.05
C ARG A 62 -2.24 -16.39 5.94
N SER A 63 -3.08 -15.36 5.90
CA SER A 63 -4.10 -15.25 4.86
C SER A 63 -3.48 -15.11 3.46
N ILE A 64 -2.37 -14.35 3.34
CA ILE A 64 -1.58 -14.27 2.09
C ILE A 64 -1.04 -15.65 1.69
N ASP A 65 -0.51 -16.42 2.64
CA ASP A 65 0.01 -17.76 2.35
C ASP A 65 -1.08 -18.72 1.84
N GLU A 66 -2.32 -18.58 2.32
CA GLU A 66 -3.47 -19.37 1.88
C GLU A 66 -3.92 -19.03 0.45
N ASN A 67 -3.94 -17.74 0.08
CA ASN A 67 -4.36 -17.30 -1.25
C ASN A 67 -3.67 -16.01 -1.71
N LYS A 68 -2.45 -16.16 -2.22
CA LYS A 68 -1.58 -15.05 -2.64
C LYS A 68 -2.23 -14.13 -3.67
N ILE A 69 -2.87 -14.70 -4.69
CA ILE A 69 -3.47 -13.92 -5.79
C ILE A 69 -4.55 -13.01 -5.24
N PHE A 70 -5.47 -13.56 -4.43
CA PHE A 70 -6.54 -12.78 -3.83
C PHE A 70 -6.01 -11.68 -2.90
N TRP A 71 -5.05 -12.01 -2.03
CA TRP A 71 -4.56 -11.05 -1.05
C TRP A 71 -3.63 -9.98 -1.64
N PHE A 72 -2.86 -10.28 -2.68
CA PHE A 72 -2.09 -9.25 -3.38
C PHE A 72 -2.97 -8.30 -4.16
N ASP A 73 -4.03 -8.78 -4.81
CA ASP A 73 -5.05 -7.91 -5.42
C ASP A 73 -5.73 -7.03 -4.35
N THR A 74 -6.11 -7.63 -3.22
CA THR A 74 -6.75 -6.94 -2.09
C THR A 74 -5.84 -5.86 -1.49
N LEU A 75 -4.56 -6.18 -1.24
CA LEU A 75 -3.59 -5.24 -0.71
C LEU A 75 -3.28 -4.13 -1.71
N ALA A 76 -3.07 -4.46 -2.98
CA ALA A 76 -2.81 -3.47 -4.03
C ALA A 76 -4.00 -2.51 -4.19
N SER A 77 -5.22 -3.04 -4.16
CA SER A 77 -6.45 -2.26 -4.14
C SER A 77 -6.52 -1.36 -2.90
N ALA A 78 -6.30 -1.93 -1.70
CA ALA A 78 -6.33 -1.18 -0.45
C ALA A 78 -5.30 -0.05 -0.44
N PHE A 79 -4.06 -0.28 -0.88
CA PHE A 79 -3.08 0.80 -1.04
C PHE A 79 -3.55 1.86 -2.02
N SER A 80 -4.17 1.47 -3.13
CA SER A 80 -4.61 2.40 -4.17
C SER A 80 -5.79 3.28 -3.75
N VAL A 81 -6.78 2.76 -3.02
CA VAL A 81 -8.05 3.48 -2.79
C VAL A 81 -8.34 3.86 -1.33
N SER A 82 -7.60 3.34 -0.33
CA SER A 82 -7.91 3.65 1.08
C SER A 82 -7.58 5.08 1.43
N LYS A 83 -8.52 5.89 1.91
CA LYS A 83 -8.26 7.30 2.25
C LYS A 83 -6.97 7.53 3.05
N ASN A 84 -6.77 6.74 4.10
CA ASN A 84 -5.58 6.75 4.91
C ASN A 84 -5.27 5.37 5.51
N ILE A 85 -4.26 5.31 6.37
CA ILE A 85 -3.76 4.12 7.03
C ILE A 85 -4.83 3.41 7.88
N HIS A 86 -5.79 4.17 8.43
CA HIS A 86 -6.91 3.61 9.19
C HIS A 86 -7.90 2.88 8.28
N SER A 87 -8.31 3.50 7.17
CA SER A 87 -9.16 2.84 6.16
C SER A 87 -8.46 1.62 5.54
N PHE A 88 -7.13 1.67 5.38
CA PHE A 88 -6.34 0.53 4.94
C PHE A 88 -6.41 -0.62 5.94
N ALA A 89 -6.20 -0.35 7.23
CA ALA A 89 -6.27 -1.36 8.29
C ALA A 89 -7.65 -2.02 8.37
N GLU A 90 -8.73 -1.26 8.19
CA GLU A 90 -10.09 -1.78 8.12
C GLU A 90 -10.30 -2.72 6.93
N LYS A 91 -9.91 -2.29 5.71
CA LYS A 91 -10.03 -3.08 4.48
C LYS A 91 -9.18 -4.37 4.52
N THR A 92 -8.10 -4.37 5.28
CA THR A 92 -7.14 -5.50 5.40
C THR A 92 -7.29 -6.30 6.68
N PHE A 93 -8.27 -5.96 7.53
CA PHE A 93 -8.55 -6.61 8.81
C PHE A 93 -7.35 -6.66 9.78
N MET A 94 -6.48 -5.63 9.72
CA MET A 94 -5.35 -5.47 10.62
C MET A 94 -5.84 -5.13 12.04
N SER A 95 -5.17 -5.70 13.04
CA SER A 95 -5.42 -5.33 14.43
C SER A 95 -4.84 -3.95 14.75
N SER A 96 -5.27 -3.32 15.84
CA SER A 96 -4.70 -2.05 16.29
C SER A 96 -3.19 -2.15 16.58
N SER A 97 -2.72 -3.30 17.06
CA SER A 97 -1.29 -3.55 17.28
C SER A 97 -0.52 -3.69 15.97
N ASP A 98 -1.08 -4.40 14.99
CA ASP A 98 -0.45 -4.54 13.67
C ASP A 98 -0.39 -3.19 12.95
N LEU A 99 -1.46 -2.38 13.05
CA LEU A 99 -1.49 -1.03 12.49
C LEU A 99 -0.43 -0.13 13.13
N ALA A 100 -0.30 -0.15 14.46
CA ALA A 100 0.74 0.63 15.15
C ALA A 100 2.16 0.20 14.72
N HIS A 101 2.38 -1.11 14.57
CA HIS A 101 3.64 -1.66 14.09
C HIS A 101 3.94 -1.24 12.65
N PHE A 102 2.96 -1.40 11.76
CA PHE A 102 3.04 -1.01 10.35
C PHE A 102 3.34 0.49 10.19
N ARG A 103 2.63 1.36 10.94
CA ARG A 103 2.90 2.81 10.96
C ARG A 103 4.35 3.09 11.38
N ASN A 104 4.81 2.46 12.45
CA ASN A 104 6.17 2.63 12.94
C ASN A 104 7.23 2.17 11.91
N ILE A 105 7.05 1.02 11.26
CA ILE A 105 7.98 0.56 10.21
C ILE A 105 8.03 1.56 9.05
N PHE A 106 6.88 2.02 8.58
CA PHE A 106 6.82 2.96 7.46
C PHE A 106 7.44 4.31 7.82
N GLN A 107 7.29 4.75 9.07
CA GLN A 107 8.00 5.92 9.59
C GLN A 107 9.52 5.71 9.63
N LEU A 108 10.01 4.57 10.12
CA LEU A 108 11.45 4.28 10.11
C LEU A 108 12.03 4.28 8.69
N ILE A 109 11.31 3.72 7.72
CA ILE A 109 11.73 3.72 6.30
C ILE A 109 11.76 5.15 5.76
N HIS A 110 10.72 5.94 6.02
CA HIS A 110 10.61 7.33 5.55
C HIS A 110 11.70 8.23 6.16
N ASP A 111 11.99 8.05 7.46
CA ASP A 111 13.03 8.79 8.19
C ASP A 111 14.45 8.32 7.84
N GLY A 112 14.61 7.27 7.02
CA GLY A 112 15.90 6.70 6.65
C GLY A 112 16.60 5.90 7.75
N ARG A 113 15.87 5.53 8.82
CA ARG A 113 16.38 4.82 10.00
C ARG A 113 16.43 3.30 9.78
N LEU A 114 17.16 2.87 8.76
CA LEU A 114 17.23 1.46 8.36
C LEU A 114 17.94 0.58 9.40
N GLU A 115 18.77 1.16 10.25
CA GLU A 115 19.43 0.50 11.38
C GLU A 115 18.44 -0.09 12.40
N ASP A 116 17.23 0.49 12.49
CA ASP A 116 16.15 0.01 13.36
C ASP A 116 15.28 -1.06 12.68
N ILE A 117 15.56 -1.39 11.42
CA ILE A 117 14.86 -2.41 10.63
C ILE A 117 15.71 -3.69 10.59
N PRO A 118 15.13 -4.88 10.81
CA PRO A 118 15.86 -6.14 10.71
C PRO A 118 16.57 -6.29 9.36
N LEU A 119 17.81 -6.81 9.38
CA LEU A 119 18.65 -6.94 8.18
C LEU A 119 17.95 -7.66 7.00
N PHE A 120 17.14 -8.68 7.30
CA PHE A 120 16.40 -9.42 6.27
C PHE A 120 15.34 -8.57 5.54
N ALA A 121 14.83 -7.51 6.17
CA ALA A 121 13.84 -6.61 5.59
C ALA A 121 14.49 -5.39 4.93
N GLN A 122 15.71 -5.01 5.33
CA GLN A 122 16.45 -3.89 4.71
C GLN A 122 16.68 -4.11 3.20
N GLU A 123 16.88 -5.35 2.76
CA GLU A 123 17.02 -5.66 1.34
C GLU A 123 15.73 -5.31 0.56
N ALA A 124 14.56 -5.64 1.10
CA ALA A 124 13.27 -5.27 0.51
C ALA A 124 13.06 -3.74 0.48
N VAL A 125 13.54 -3.02 1.50
CA VAL A 125 13.56 -1.55 1.55
C VAL A 125 14.31 -0.99 0.33
N ASN A 126 15.52 -1.47 0.11
CA ASN A 126 16.38 -1.03 -0.99
C ASN A 126 15.86 -1.45 -2.39
N GLN A 127 15.08 -2.53 -2.48
CA GLN A 127 14.55 -3.08 -3.74
C GLN A 127 13.22 -2.45 -4.19
N GLY A 128 12.68 -1.47 -3.46
CA GLY A 128 11.53 -0.70 -3.91
C GLY A 128 10.51 -0.36 -2.83
N LEU A 129 10.59 -0.99 -1.65
CA LEU A 129 9.67 -0.66 -0.56
C LEU A 129 9.87 0.81 -0.09
N ALA A 130 11.10 1.34 -0.11
CA ALA A 130 11.33 2.76 0.20
C ALA A 130 10.58 3.70 -0.75
N ALA A 131 10.62 3.43 -2.06
CA ALA A 131 9.92 4.23 -3.06
C ALA A 131 8.39 4.13 -2.93
N LEU A 132 7.87 2.95 -2.57
CA LEU A 132 6.45 2.79 -2.26
C LEU A 132 6.06 3.62 -1.01
N VAL A 133 6.87 3.52 0.06
CA VAL A 133 6.64 4.29 1.31
C VAL A 133 6.64 5.78 1.02
N GLU A 134 7.63 6.30 0.30
CA GLU A 134 7.72 7.71 -0.11
C GLU A 134 6.44 8.17 -0.82
N LYS A 135 5.97 7.41 -1.82
CA LYS A 135 4.73 7.74 -2.54
C LYS A 135 3.49 7.71 -1.67
N LEU A 136 3.43 6.83 -0.67
CA LEU A 136 2.31 6.78 0.27
C LEU A 136 2.30 8.02 1.17
N TYR A 137 3.46 8.45 1.68
CA TYR A 137 3.58 9.73 2.41
C TYR A 137 3.18 10.93 1.54
N ASP A 138 3.69 11.03 0.31
CA ASP A 138 3.34 12.12 -0.63
C ASP A 138 1.82 12.21 -0.89
N SER A 139 1.11 11.07 -0.83
CA SER A 139 -0.32 10.98 -1.10
C SER A 139 -1.22 11.27 0.11
N GLY A 140 -0.66 11.54 1.30
CA GLY A 140 -1.40 11.68 2.55
C GLY A 140 -1.94 10.37 3.12
N PHE A 141 -1.46 9.21 2.63
CA PHE A 141 -1.92 7.91 3.11
C PHE A 141 -1.60 7.68 4.60
N MET A 142 -0.51 8.27 5.09
CA MET A 142 -0.02 8.05 6.46
C MET A 142 -0.74 8.89 7.52
N ASP A 143 -1.73 9.70 7.14
CA ASP A 143 -2.47 10.60 8.03
C ASP A 143 -3.44 9.85 8.96
#